data_AF-A0AAW3K6I4-F1
#
_entry.id   AF-A0AAW3K6I4-F1
#
_cell.length_a   1.000
_cell.length_b   1.000
_cell.length_c   1.000
_cell.angle_alpha   90.00
_cell.angle_beta   90.00
_cell.angle_gamma   90.00
#
_symmetry.space_group_name_H-M   'P 1'
#
loop_
_entity.id
_entity.type
_entity.pdbx_description
1 polymer ?
#
loop_
_entity_poly.entity_id
_entity_poly.type
_entity_poly.pdbx_seq_one_letter_code
_entity_poly.pdbx_strand_id
1 'polypeptide(L)'
;MVKILPFFLIILLVACVKDNNIGRGQSNDPINEELKHEAKEIFKNKLENEGSYKSYSSSDVFYEISSNNLSMQQFNIIKNNLIEDRGWFFLKKKDQAYIFCQGTRQLEVIPPQELVGNKILGGGDIGKQIENKWNIILSHTINGTLNRCYLQSK
;
A
#
# COMPACT_ATOMS: atom_id res chain seq x y z
N MET A 1 -54.26 14.01 40.12
CA MET A 1 -54.10 13.82 38.67
C MET A 1 -53.07 14.82 38.17
N VAL A 2 -51.86 14.38 37.86
CA VAL A 2 -50.91 15.11 37.01
C VAL A 2 -50.20 14.05 36.17
N LYS A 3 -50.62 13.93 34.91
CA LYS A 3 -50.00 13.05 33.92
C LYS A 3 -48.77 13.79 33.39
N ILE A 4 -47.57 13.30 33.72
CA ILE A 4 -46.32 13.80 33.15
C ILE A 4 -46.17 13.14 31.79
N LEU A 5 -46.26 13.97 30.75
CA LEU A 5 -46.08 13.61 29.34
C LEU A 5 -44.61 13.23 29.10
N PRO A 6 -44.28 12.13 28.43
CA PRO A 6 -42.90 11.81 28.13
C PRO A 6 -42.40 12.76 27.03
N PHE A 7 -41.38 13.55 27.37
CA PHE A 7 -40.66 14.42 26.47
C PHE A 7 -40.00 13.55 25.39
N PHE A 8 -40.50 13.63 24.17
CA PHE A 8 -39.94 12.99 22.98
C PHE A 8 -38.49 13.46 22.81
N LEU A 9 -37.54 12.63 23.21
CA LEU A 9 -36.12 12.83 22.98
C LEU A 9 -35.86 12.53 21.49
N ILE A 10 -36.04 13.55 20.65
CA ILE A 10 -35.63 13.50 19.24
C ILE A 10 -34.10 13.53 19.24
N ILE A 11 -33.49 12.34 19.35
CA ILE A 11 -32.10 12.12 19.04
C ILE A 11 -31.97 12.37 17.53
N LEU A 12 -31.46 13.55 17.18
CA LEU A 12 -30.92 13.85 15.86
C LEU A 12 -29.76 12.89 15.61
N LEU A 13 -30.08 11.69 15.12
CA LEU A 13 -29.16 10.83 14.40
C LEU A 13 -28.82 11.56 13.10
N VAL A 14 -27.92 12.55 13.20
CA VAL A 14 -27.19 13.04 12.04
C VAL A 14 -26.32 11.86 11.61
N ALA A 15 -26.88 11.03 10.72
CA ALA A 15 -26.12 10.03 10.02
C ALA A 15 -24.94 10.76 9.39
N CYS A 16 -23.73 10.48 9.89
CA CYS A 16 -22.54 10.75 9.11
C CYS A 16 -22.75 9.98 7.80
N VAL A 17 -23.13 10.70 6.75
CA VAL A 17 -23.03 10.20 5.39
C VAL A 17 -21.55 9.91 5.23
N LYS A 18 -21.19 8.63 5.34
CA LYS A 18 -19.83 8.18 5.09
C LYS A 18 -19.59 8.50 3.64
N ASP A 19 -18.85 9.59 3.42
CA ASP A 19 -18.38 9.93 2.09
C ASP A 19 -17.56 8.73 1.62
N ASN A 20 -18.07 8.01 0.63
CA ASN A 20 -17.40 6.83 0.08
C ASN A 20 -16.12 7.23 -0.68
N ASN A 21 -15.88 8.54 -0.84
CA ASN A 21 -14.58 9.10 -1.16
C ASN A 21 -13.82 9.42 0.14
N ILE A 22 -13.46 8.38 0.92
CA ILE A 22 -12.31 8.53 1.80
C ILE A 22 -11.12 8.66 0.84
N GLY A 23 -10.80 9.89 0.45
CA GLY A 23 -9.56 10.18 -0.24
C GLY A 23 -8.46 9.49 0.54
N ARG A 24 -7.72 8.61 -0.14
CA ARG A 24 -6.55 7.98 0.47
C ARG A 24 -5.70 9.11 1.03
N GLY A 25 -5.23 8.94 2.27
CA GLY A 25 -4.43 9.97 2.95
C GLY A 25 -3.34 10.49 2.02
N GLN A 26 -3.06 11.78 2.11
CA GLN A 26 -1.96 12.40 1.39
C GLN A 26 -1.04 13.02 2.43
N SER A 27 0.20 12.54 2.43
CA SER A 27 1.26 12.99 3.32
C SER A 27 2.37 13.59 2.46
N ASN A 28 2.76 14.81 2.82
CA ASN A 28 3.88 15.53 2.23
C ASN A 28 5.15 15.41 3.09
N ASP A 29 5.25 14.35 3.90
CA ASP A 29 6.45 14.03 4.67
C ASP A 29 7.63 13.84 3.69
N PRO A 30 8.83 14.39 3.96
CA PRO A 30 9.95 14.30 3.01
C PRO A 30 10.27 12.87 2.58
N ILE A 31 10.17 11.91 3.50
CA ILE A 31 10.41 10.49 3.18
C ILE A 31 9.32 9.97 2.24
N ASN A 32 8.05 10.35 2.44
CA ASN A 32 6.99 9.98 1.50
C ASN A 32 7.21 10.59 0.12
N GLU A 33 7.67 11.83 0.01
CA GLU A 33 8.00 12.43 -1.29
C GLU A 33 9.15 11.70 -1.99
N GLU A 34 10.18 11.28 -1.25
CA GLU A 34 11.25 10.44 -1.79
C GLU A 34 10.73 9.08 -2.27
N LEU A 35 9.85 8.42 -1.50
CA LEU A 35 9.23 7.15 -1.89
C LEU A 35 8.31 7.32 -3.12
N LYS A 36 7.54 8.41 -3.21
CA LYS A 36 6.72 8.74 -4.40
C LYS A 36 7.59 8.94 -5.64
N HIS A 37 8.70 9.67 -5.51
CA HIS A 37 9.66 9.85 -6.60
C HIS A 37 10.23 8.51 -7.06
N GLU A 38 10.63 7.65 -6.12
CA GLU A 38 11.17 6.33 -6.42
C GLU A 38 10.15 5.43 -7.14
N ALA A 39 8.89 5.44 -6.69
CA ALA A 39 7.81 4.71 -7.36
C ALA A 39 7.61 5.19 -8.80
N LYS A 40 7.58 6.50 -9.02
CA LYS A 40 7.46 7.11 -10.36
C LYS A 40 8.64 6.77 -11.24
N GLU A 41 9.84 6.67 -10.68
CA GLU A 41 11.01 6.26 -11.45
C GLU A 41 10.96 4.79 -11.90
N ILE A 42 10.46 3.89 -11.05
CA ILE A 42 10.37 2.45 -11.33
C ILE A 42 9.20 2.13 -12.28
N PHE A 43 8.01 2.66 -11.99
CA PHE A 43 6.77 2.29 -12.68
C PHE A 43 6.29 3.33 -13.70
N LYS A 44 6.98 4.47 -13.79
CA LYS A 44 6.69 5.55 -14.75
C LYS A 44 5.23 5.99 -14.69
N ASN A 45 4.58 6.14 -15.84
CA ASN A 45 3.21 6.61 -15.97
C ASN A 45 2.14 5.53 -15.71
N LYS A 46 2.51 4.37 -15.13
CA LYS A 46 1.57 3.26 -14.87
C LYS A 46 0.86 3.37 -13.52
N LEU A 47 1.31 4.25 -12.63
CA LEU A 47 0.80 4.38 -11.27
C LEU A 47 -0.56 5.08 -11.25
N GLU A 48 -1.50 4.49 -10.51
CA GLU A 48 -2.86 4.96 -10.31
C GLU A 48 -3.19 4.99 -8.80
N ASN A 49 -4.22 5.74 -8.42
CA ASN A 49 -4.83 5.73 -7.08
C ASN A 49 -3.81 5.89 -5.93
N GLU A 50 -2.92 6.88 -6.06
CA GLU A 50 -1.92 7.23 -5.05
C GLU A 50 -2.56 7.44 -3.67
N GLY A 51 -1.89 6.92 -2.65
CA GLY A 51 -2.07 7.37 -1.29
C GLY A 51 -0.76 7.29 -0.52
N SER A 52 -0.71 8.03 0.58
CA SER A 52 0.44 8.09 1.46
C SER A 52 0.04 8.35 2.90
N TYR A 53 0.84 7.82 3.81
CA TYR A 53 0.60 7.91 5.25
C TYR A 53 1.92 8.13 5.98
N LYS A 54 1.88 8.90 7.05
CA LYS A 54 3.00 9.11 7.97
C LYS A 54 2.53 8.87 9.39
N SER A 55 3.28 8.04 10.10
CA SER A 55 3.16 7.84 11.54
C SER A 55 4.49 8.09 12.24
N TYR A 56 4.50 7.88 13.56
CA TYR A 56 5.73 7.87 14.35
C TYR A 56 6.67 6.72 13.97
N SER A 57 6.12 5.60 13.48
CA SER A 57 6.86 4.36 13.23
C SER A 57 7.21 4.13 11.76
N SER A 58 6.46 4.74 10.83
CA SER A 58 6.62 4.51 9.40
C SER A 58 6.21 5.70 8.51
N SER A 59 6.80 5.76 7.32
CA SER A 59 6.34 6.52 6.16
C SER A 59 5.97 5.50 5.08
N ASP A 60 4.75 5.54 4.56
CA ASP A 60 4.22 4.56 3.61
C ASP A 60 3.55 5.26 2.42
N VAL A 61 3.80 4.77 1.21
CA VAL A 61 3.18 5.22 -0.04
C VAL A 61 2.64 4.00 -0.78
N PHE A 62 1.44 4.11 -1.30
CA PHE A 62 0.74 3.02 -1.96
C PHE A 62 0.12 3.47 -3.28
N TYR A 63 0.20 2.58 -4.25
CA TYR A 63 -0.31 2.78 -5.60
C TYR A 63 -0.99 1.51 -6.08
N GLU A 64 -1.81 1.69 -7.10
CA GLU A 64 -2.33 0.61 -7.91
C GLU A 64 -1.80 0.72 -9.33
N ILE A 65 -1.76 -0.40 -10.05
CA ILE A 65 -1.55 -0.42 -11.51
C ILE A 65 -2.58 -1.38 -12.09
N SER A 66 -3.38 -0.94 -13.07
CA SER A 66 -4.29 -1.85 -13.78
C SER A 66 -3.53 -3.04 -14.35
N SER A 67 -4.11 -4.24 -14.25
CA SER A 67 -3.56 -5.46 -14.87
C SER A 67 -3.35 -5.33 -16.39
N ASN A 68 -4.18 -4.53 -17.06
CA ASN A 68 -4.03 -4.20 -18.48
C ASN A 68 -2.79 -3.34 -18.77
N ASN A 69 -2.31 -2.59 -17.79
CA ASN A 69 -1.18 -1.67 -17.91
C ASN A 69 0.15 -2.30 -17.50
N LEU A 70 0.13 -3.48 -16.86
CA LEU A 70 1.33 -4.20 -16.43
C LEU A 70 1.11 -5.72 -16.47
N SER A 71 1.71 -6.39 -17.45
CA SER A 71 1.73 -7.86 -17.50
C SER A 71 2.79 -8.46 -16.58
N MET A 72 2.67 -9.76 -16.25
CA MET A 72 3.72 -10.48 -15.51
C MET A 72 5.09 -10.44 -16.21
N GLN A 73 5.12 -10.50 -17.54
CA GLN A 73 6.36 -10.41 -18.31
C GLN A 73 6.99 -9.02 -18.19
N GLN A 74 6.19 -7.96 -18.29
CA GLN A 74 6.66 -6.59 -18.10
C GLN A 74 7.16 -6.37 -16.66
N PHE A 75 6.46 -6.90 -15.67
CA PHE A 75 6.92 -6.85 -14.28
C PHE A 75 8.28 -7.55 -14.09
N ASN A 76 8.48 -8.74 -14.69
CA ASN A 76 9.77 -9.42 -14.62
C ASN A 76 10.92 -8.60 -15.23
N ILE A 77 10.65 -7.85 -16.30
CA ILE A 77 11.63 -6.92 -16.89
C ILE A 77 11.92 -5.76 -15.94
N ILE A 78 10.89 -5.12 -15.37
CA ILE A 78 11.05 -4.02 -14.40
C ILE A 78 11.83 -4.50 -13.17
N LYS A 79 11.50 -5.69 -12.66
CA LYS A 79 12.19 -6.34 -11.55
C LYS A 79 13.69 -6.44 -11.80
N ASN A 80 14.08 -7.04 -12.93
CA ASN A 80 15.49 -7.34 -13.20
C ASN A 80 16.29 -6.10 -13.62
N ASN A 81 15.67 -5.09 -14.24
CA ASN A 81 16.40 -3.98 -14.88
C ASN A 81 16.22 -2.62 -14.20
N LEU A 82 15.12 -2.38 -13.47
CA LEU A 82 14.84 -1.05 -12.90
C LEU A 82 14.87 -1.07 -11.39
N ILE A 83 14.33 -2.11 -10.77
CA ILE A 83 14.33 -2.23 -9.32
C ILE A 83 15.77 -2.51 -8.85
N GLU A 84 16.39 -3.56 -9.38
CA GLU A 84 17.74 -3.97 -8.97
C GLU A 84 18.84 -2.94 -9.30
N ASP A 85 18.81 -2.33 -10.49
CA ASP A 85 19.78 -1.29 -10.89
C ASP A 85 19.75 -0.04 -10.00
N ARG A 86 18.64 0.20 -9.30
CA ARG A 86 18.48 1.32 -8.35
C ARG A 86 18.91 0.98 -6.93
N GLY A 87 19.60 -0.14 -6.75
CA GLY A 87 20.11 -0.59 -5.45
C GLY A 87 19.06 -1.26 -4.57
N TRP A 88 17.89 -1.60 -5.11
CA TRP A 88 16.92 -2.43 -4.41
C TRP A 88 17.25 -3.90 -4.65
N PHE A 89 17.57 -4.66 -3.61
CA PHE A 89 17.78 -6.10 -3.80
C PHE A 89 16.49 -6.87 -3.57
N PHE A 90 16.27 -7.91 -4.37
CA PHE A 90 15.18 -8.85 -4.14
C PHE A 90 15.44 -9.65 -2.87
N LEU A 91 14.57 -9.49 -1.87
CA LEU A 91 14.68 -10.22 -0.62
C LEU A 91 14.04 -11.61 -0.76
N LYS A 92 12.75 -11.66 -1.07
CA LYS A 92 12.01 -12.92 -1.24
C LYS A 92 10.65 -12.69 -1.87
N LYS A 93 10.06 -13.78 -2.37
CA LYS A 93 8.62 -13.87 -2.60
C LYS A 93 7.98 -14.46 -1.35
N LYS A 94 7.00 -13.77 -0.77
CA LYS A 94 6.19 -14.28 0.34
C LYS A 94 4.74 -14.30 -0.13
N ASP A 95 4.15 -15.49 -0.13
CA ASP A 95 2.84 -15.73 -0.74
C ASP A 95 2.78 -15.18 -2.18
N GLN A 96 2.06 -14.08 -2.43
CA GLN A 96 2.05 -13.42 -3.73
C GLN A 96 2.86 -12.12 -3.77
N ALA A 97 3.32 -11.61 -2.64
CA ALA A 97 4.09 -10.39 -2.54
C ALA A 97 5.57 -10.62 -2.93
N TYR A 98 6.07 -9.83 -3.87
CA TYR A 98 7.50 -9.71 -4.15
C TYR A 98 8.06 -8.60 -3.29
N ILE A 99 9.01 -8.93 -2.41
CA ILE A 99 9.58 -8.00 -1.43
C ILE A 99 11.01 -7.64 -1.85
N PHE A 100 11.27 -6.35 -1.95
CA PHE A 100 12.57 -5.76 -2.25
C PHE A 100 12.99 -4.81 -1.13
N CYS A 101 14.30 -4.70 -0.91
CA CYS A 101 14.86 -3.91 0.16
C CYS A 101 15.92 -2.92 -0.33
N GLN A 102 15.93 -1.73 0.28
CA GLN A 102 16.98 -0.73 0.14
C GLN A 102 17.22 -0.11 1.54
N GLY A 103 18.19 -0.64 2.27
CA GLY A 103 18.37 -0.32 3.70
C GLY A 103 17.12 -0.72 4.51
N THR A 104 16.54 0.24 5.24
CA THR A 104 15.29 0.04 6.00
C THR A 104 14.02 0.25 5.15
N ARG A 105 14.17 0.57 3.86
CA ARG A 105 13.04 0.75 2.94
C ARG A 105 12.63 -0.60 2.35
N GLN A 106 11.32 -0.81 2.21
CA GLN A 106 10.73 -1.99 1.60
C GLN A 106 9.82 -1.58 0.45
N LEU A 107 10.01 -2.20 -0.70
CA LEU A 107 9.08 -2.20 -1.83
C LEU A 107 8.39 -3.56 -1.87
N GLU A 108 7.07 -3.55 -1.76
CA GLU A 108 6.21 -4.72 -1.86
C GLU A 108 5.36 -4.59 -3.12
N VAL A 109 5.48 -5.56 -4.03
CA VAL A 109 4.72 -5.61 -5.28
C VAL A 109 3.86 -6.86 -5.28
N ILE A 110 2.54 -6.68 -5.35
CA ILE A 110 1.57 -7.78 -5.29
C ILE A 110 0.82 -7.84 -6.62
N PRO A 111 0.90 -8.95 -7.37
CA PRO A 111 0.23 -9.12 -8.66
C PRO A 111 -1.29 -9.33 -8.49
N PRO A 112 -2.10 -8.92 -9.48
CA PRO A 112 -3.54 -9.12 -9.45
C PRO A 112 -3.94 -10.60 -9.46
N GLN A 113 -5.12 -10.91 -8.91
CA GLN A 113 -5.65 -12.27 -8.85
C GLN A 113 -5.83 -12.88 -10.23
N GLU A 114 -6.29 -12.11 -11.22
CA GLU A 114 -6.50 -12.62 -12.58
C GLU A 114 -5.20 -13.07 -13.27
N LEU A 115 -4.03 -12.58 -12.85
CA LEU A 115 -2.74 -12.96 -13.44
C LEU A 115 -2.08 -14.17 -12.76
N VAL A 116 -2.35 -14.41 -11.47
CA VAL A 116 -1.63 -15.46 -10.71
C VAL A 116 -2.55 -16.37 -9.88
N GLY A 117 -3.86 -16.20 -10.00
CA GLY A 117 -4.89 -16.89 -9.23
C GLY A 117 -5.06 -16.36 -7.80
N ASN A 118 -6.14 -16.81 -7.16
CA ASN A 118 -6.42 -16.58 -5.75
C ASN A 118 -5.60 -17.51 -4.87
N LYS A 119 -4.65 -16.94 -4.12
CA LYS A 119 -4.10 -17.62 -2.93
C LYS A 119 -4.41 -16.76 -1.71
N ILE A 120 -4.79 -17.42 -0.62
CA ILE A 120 -4.96 -16.76 0.67
C ILE A 120 -3.62 -16.12 1.03
N LEU A 121 -3.58 -14.79 1.15
CA LEU A 121 -2.41 -14.07 1.63
C LEU A 121 -2.25 -14.38 3.13
N GLY A 122 -1.04 -14.76 3.52
CA GLY A 122 -0.73 -15.15 4.88
C GLY A 122 -0.42 -13.97 5.78
N GLY A 123 -0.12 -14.27 7.05
CA GLY A 123 0.23 -13.26 8.05
C GLY A 123 1.55 -12.55 7.72
N GLY A 124 1.53 -11.21 7.66
CA GLY A 124 2.71 -10.35 7.53
C GLY A 124 3.04 -9.89 6.11
N ASP A 125 2.05 -9.89 5.22
CA ASP A 125 1.98 -9.01 4.05
C ASP A 125 1.35 -7.69 4.52
N ILE A 126 1.85 -6.55 4.05
CA ILE A 126 1.26 -5.25 4.41
C ILE A 126 0.06 -4.99 3.51
N GLY A 127 0.14 -5.43 2.25
CA GLY A 127 -0.89 -5.26 1.24
C GLY A 127 -1.78 -6.49 1.05
N LYS A 128 -2.90 -6.27 0.37
CA LYS A 128 -3.76 -7.34 -0.14
C LYS A 128 -3.68 -7.41 -1.66
N GLN A 129 -3.93 -8.61 -2.18
CA GLN A 129 -4.12 -8.89 -3.59
C GLN A 129 -5.49 -8.36 -4.02
N ILE A 130 -5.52 -7.68 -5.18
CA ILE A 130 -6.74 -7.10 -5.77
C ILE A 130 -7.05 -7.88 -7.05
N GLU A 131 -8.32 -8.01 -7.41
CA GLU A 131 -8.75 -8.85 -8.54
C GLU A 131 -8.03 -8.50 -9.85
N ASN A 132 -8.08 -7.22 -10.24
CA ASN A 132 -7.63 -6.71 -11.55
C ASN A 132 -6.58 -5.60 -11.44
N LYS A 133 -5.93 -5.46 -10.28
CA LYS A 133 -4.89 -4.46 -10.04
C LYS A 133 -3.68 -5.02 -9.32
N TRP A 134 -2.52 -4.57 -9.72
CA TRP A 134 -1.31 -4.66 -8.92
C TRP A 134 -1.42 -3.72 -7.73
N ASN A 135 -0.96 -4.16 -6.57
CA ASN A 135 -0.84 -3.33 -5.39
C ASN A 135 0.64 -3.09 -5.11
N ILE A 136 1.06 -1.83 -5.11
CA ILE A 136 2.45 -1.39 -4.99
C ILE A 136 2.57 -0.61 -3.69
N ILE A 137 3.44 -1.05 -2.78
CA ILE A 137 3.63 -0.40 -1.48
C ILE A 137 5.11 -0.13 -1.28
N LEU A 138 5.47 1.14 -1.06
CA LEU A 138 6.79 1.54 -0.62
C LEU A 138 6.70 2.01 0.82
N SER A 139 7.58 1.51 1.67
CA SER A 139 7.59 1.85 3.09
C SER A 139 9.00 2.14 3.57
N HIS A 140 9.11 3.06 4.52
CA HIS A 140 10.31 3.31 5.31
C HIS A 140 9.94 3.18 6.78
N THR A 141 10.52 2.17 7.45
CA THR A 141 10.23 1.89 8.86
C THR A 141 11.34 2.40 9.76
N ILE A 142 10.96 3.20 10.75
CA ILE A 142 11.83 3.72 11.81
C ILE A 142 11.84 2.73 13.00
N ASN A 143 10.66 2.21 13.34
CA ASN A 143 10.48 1.15 14.32
C ASN A 143 9.27 0.29 13.96
N GLY A 144 9.34 -1.02 14.22
CA GLY A 144 8.23 -1.94 13.92
C GLY A 144 8.67 -3.35 13.54
N THR A 145 7.70 -4.25 13.39
CA THR A 145 7.93 -5.68 13.11
C THR A 145 7.33 -6.14 11.78
N LEU A 146 6.59 -5.28 11.09
CA LEU A 146 5.90 -5.62 9.84
C LEU A 146 6.83 -5.55 8.62
N ASN A 147 7.70 -4.53 8.57
CA ASN A 147 8.68 -4.36 7.51
C ASN A 147 9.85 -5.32 7.69
N ARG A 148 10.09 -6.17 6.68
CA ARG A 148 11.11 -7.22 6.72
C ARG A 148 12.52 -6.67 6.51
N CYS A 149 12.67 -5.63 5.70
CA CYS A 149 13.95 -4.98 5.45
C CYS A 149 14.50 -4.35 6.73
N TYR A 150 13.65 -3.67 7.50
CA TYR A 150 14.00 -3.11 8.81
C TYR A 150 14.43 -4.18 9.83
N LEU A 151 13.78 -5.35 9.84
CA LEU A 151 14.16 -6.45 10.72
C LEU A 151 15.51 -7.07 10.34
N GLN A 152 15.87 -7.05 9.06
CA GLN A 152 17.15 -7.56 8.58
C GLN A 152 18.30 -6.57 8.75
N SER A 153 18.01 -5.28 8.82
CA SER A 153 19.03 -4.24 9.00
C SER A 153 19.50 -4.07 10.45
N LYS A 154 18.94 -4.85 11.38
CA LYS A 154 19.34 -4.90 12.80
C LYS A 154 20.25 -6.09 13.05
#